data_AF-A0A503AGH5-F1
#
_entry.id   AF-A0A503AGH5-F1
#
_cell.length_a   1.000
_cell.length_b   1.000
_cell.length_c   1.000
_cell.angle_alpha   90.00
_cell.angle_beta   90.00
_cell.angle_gamma   90.00
#
_symmetry.space_group_name_H-M   'P 1'
#
loop_
_entity.id
_entity.type
_entity.pdbx_description
1 polymer ?
#
loop_
_entity_poly.entity_id
_entity_poly.type
_entity_poly.pdbx_seq_one_letter_code
_entity_poly.pdbx_strand_id
1 'polypeptide(L)'
;MAELQHSQIKQKLQEQVVPNLDATDLQDGPAKADHLLSRAIAAVCVRIVADADITAAGQAVVDGSNDNGIDAIYYDPATATLILVQSKWNNSHGGSIDSAGVLKFVQGARDLISQKKERFNEKVQDRWATIEDALGRVNSVV
;
A
#
# COMPACT_ATOMS: atom_id res chain seq x y z
N MET A 1 -16.50 1.77 22.92
CA MET A 1 -15.48 2.76 22.49
C MET A 1 -14.73 2.29 21.25
N ALA A 2 -14.15 1.08 21.24
CA ALA A 2 -13.43 0.54 20.06
C ALA A 2 -14.31 0.42 18.79
N GLU A 3 -15.53 -0.12 18.91
CA GLU A 3 -16.49 -0.26 17.80
C GLU A 3 -16.86 1.06 17.11
N LEU A 4 -17.00 2.14 17.91
CA LEU A 4 -17.33 3.47 17.40
C LEU A 4 -16.16 4.05 16.61
N GLN A 5 -14.93 3.91 17.14
CA GLN A 5 -13.72 4.38 16.47
C GLN A 5 -13.46 3.62 15.16
N HIS A 6 -13.64 2.30 15.16
CA HIS A 6 -13.52 1.47 13.95
C HIS A 6 -14.49 1.90 12.85
N SER A 7 -15.76 2.12 13.22
CA SER A 7 -16.79 2.61 12.31
C SER A 7 -16.46 4.01 11.75
N GLN A 8 -15.96 4.93 12.59
CA GLN A 8 -15.56 6.28 12.18
C GLN A 8 -14.35 6.26 11.24
N ILE A 9 -13.35 5.41 11.51
CA ILE A 9 -12.18 5.25 10.61
C ILE A 9 -12.65 4.71 9.27
N LYS A 10 -13.48 3.66 9.26
CA LYS A 10 -14.05 3.09 8.04
C LYS A 10 -14.76 4.15 7.20
N GLN A 11 -15.62 4.95 7.83
CA GLN A 11 -16.34 6.03 7.14
C GLN A 11 -15.38 7.06 6.54
N LYS A 12 -14.38 7.52 7.31
CA LYS A 12 -13.39 8.49 6.80
C LYS A 12 -12.57 7.95 5.64
N LEU A 13 -12.16 6.68 5.69
CA LEU A 13 -11.44 6.05 4.58
C LEU A 13 -12.31 6.03 3.31
N GLN A 14 -13.59 5.68 3.45
CA GLN A 14 -14.54 5.65 2.34
C GLN A 14 -14.79 7.03 1.73
N GLU A 15 -14.92 8.07 2.55
CA GLU A 15 -15.23 9.43 2.08
C GLU A 15 -14.02 10.15 1.50
N GLN A 16 -12.84 10.01 2.12
CA GLN A 16 -11.69 10.87 1.82
C GLN A 16 -10.61 10.20 0.97
N VAL A 17 -10.54 8.87 0.98
CA VAL A 17 -9.41 8.13 0.40
C VAL A 17 -9.85 7.31 -0.80
N VAL A 18 -10.92 6.52 -0.66
CA VAL A 18 -11.43 5.64 -1.73
C VAL A 18 -11.64 6.35 -3.07
N PRO A 19 -12.11 7.62 -3.15
CA PRO A 19 -12.21 8.33 -4.43
C PRO A 19 -10.89 8.54 -5.18
N ASN A 20 -9.76 8.46 -4.48
CA ASN A 20 -8.40 8.63 -5.02
C ASN A 20 -7.68 7.30 -5.29
N LEU A 21 -8.38 6.17 -5.12
CA LEU A 21 -7.81 4.84 -5.33
C LEU A 21 -8.24 4.26 -6.67
N ASP A 22 -7.33 3.53 -7.30
CA ASP A 22 -7.69 2.63 -8.38
C ASP A 22 -8.38 1.38 -7.79
N ALA A 23 -9.59 1.11 -8.28
CA ALA A 23 -10.42 -0.02 -7.90
C ALA A 23 -10.80 -0.89 -9.11
N THR A 24 -10.24 -0.61 -10.29
CA THR A 24 -10.65 -1.21 -11.56
C THR A 24 -10.33 -2.70 -11.65
N ASP A 25 -9.29 -3.14 -10.94
CA ASP A 25 -8.84 -4.53 -10.86
C ASP A 25 -9.56 -5.36 -9.77
N LEU A 26 -10.40 -4.73 -8.95
CA LEU A 26 -11.14 -5.43 -7.89
C LEU A 26 -12.44 -6.03 -8.43
N GLN A 27 -12.58 -7.35 -8.29
CA GLN A 27 -13.81 -8.05 -8.62
C GLN A 27 -14.94 -7.68 -7.65
N ASP A 28 -16.17 -7.61 -8.18
CA ASP A 28 -17.37 -7.45 -7.36
C ASP A 28 -17.61 -8.68 -6.50
N GLY A 29 -17.82 -8.46 -5.20
CA GLY A 29 -18.01 -9.52 -4.23
C GLY A 29 -17.94 -9.03 -2.79
N PRO A 30 -18.21 -9.91 -1.82
CA PRO A 30 -18.23 -9.55 -0.40
C PRO A 30 -16.87 -9.04 0.11
N ALA A 31 -15.76 -9.49 -0.50
CA ALA A 31 -14.42 -9.08 -0.13
C ALA A 31 -13.98 -7.72 -0.71
N LYS A 32 -14.68 -7.18 -1.72
CA LYS A 32 -14.29 -5.94 -2.41
C LYS A 32 -14.15 -4.76 -1.45
N ALA A 33 -15.08 -4.63 -0.51
CA ALA A 33 -15.08 -3.55 0.47
C ALA A 33 -13.85 -3.62 1.39
N ASP A 34 -13.46 -4.81 1.84
CA ASP A 34 -12.31 -5.00 2.73
C ASP A 34 -10.98 -4.78 1.98
N HIS A 35 -10.90 -5.18 0.71
CA HIS A 35 -9.75 -4.87 -0.15
C HIS A 35 -9.61 -3.35 -0.38
N LEU A 36 -10.70 -2.66 -0.70
CA LEU A 36 -10.69 -1.19 -0.84
C LEU A 36 -10.24 -0.49 0.43
N LEU A 37 -10.69 -0.95 1.59
CA LEU A 37 -10.28 -0.37 2.88
C LEU A 37 -8.81 -0.66 3.18
N SER A 38 -8.30 -1.83 2.80
CA SER A 38 -6.86 -2.15 2.91
C SER A 38 -6.04 -1.16 2.07
N ARG A 39 -6.38 -0.99 0.79
CA ARG A 39 -5.76 0.03 -0.09
C ARG A 39 -5.85 1.44 0.49
N ALA A 40 -6.98 1.81 1.07
CA ALA A 40 -7.16 3.10 1.70
C ALA A 40 -6.24 3.29 2.92
N ILE A 41 -6.05 2.24 3.74
CA ILE A 41 -5.05 2.27 4.82
C ILE A 41 -3.66 2.49 4.24
N ALA A 42 -3.27 1.74 3.20
CA ALA A 42 -1.95 1.86 2.58
C ALA A 42 -1.67 3.30 2.11
N ALA A 43 -2.62 3.91 1.40
CA ALA A 43 -2.53 5.31 0.97
C ALA A 43 -2.44 6.28 2.15
N VAL A 44 -3.23 6.09 3.21
CA VAL A 44 -3.16 6.96 4.41
C VAL A 44 -1.81 6.85 5.11
N CYS A 45 -1.22 5.65 5.18
CA CYS A 45 0.13 5.47 5.73
C CYS A 45 1.16 6.27 4.92
N VAL A 46 1.12 6.20 3.59
CA VAL A 46 2.00 7.01 2.72
C VAL A 46 1.80 8.51 2.97
N ARG A 47 0.54 8.98 3.00
CA ARG A 47 0.22 10.37 3.29
C ARG A 47 0.78 10.83 4.64
N ILE A 48 0.64 10.02 5.70
CA ILE A 48 1.10 10.40 7.04
C ILE A 48 2.64 10.41 7.12
N VAL A 49 3.30 9.40 6.54
CA VAL A 49 4.77 9.25 6.65
C VAL A 49 5.50 10.27 5.77
N ALA A 50 5.00 10.54 4.57
CA ALA A 50 5.64 11.45 3.61
C ALA A 50 5.04 12.86 3.58
N ASP A 51 4.03 13.17 4.40
CA ASP A 51 3.20 14.38 4.29
C ASP A 51 2.68 14.63 2.85
N ALA A 52 2.40 13.54 2.12
CA ALA A 52 1.99 13.59 0.73
C ALA A 52 0.50 13.94 0.59
N ASP A 53 0.14 14.60 -0.52
CA ASP A 53 -1.28 14.76 -0.87
C ASP A 53 -1.96 13.40 -1.06
N ILE A 54 -3.24 13.31 -0.70
CA ILE A 54 -3.99 12.05 -0.76
C ILE A 54 -4.08 11.48 -2.19
N THR A 55 -4.03 12.33 -3.21
CA THR A 55 -3.99 11.94 -4.62
C THR A 55 -2.68 11.23 -4.95
N ALA A 56 -1.54 11.80 -4.53
CA ALA A 56 -0.22 11.20 -4.73
C ALA A 56 -0.09 9.89 -3.92
N ALA A 57 -0.63 9.88 -2.70
CA ALA A 57 -0.62 8.70 -1.86
C ALA A 57 -1.53 7.58 -2.39
N GLY A 58 -2.70 7.92 -2.96
CA GLY A 58 -3.58 6.98 -3.64
C GLY A 58 -2.94 6.39 -4.89
N GLN A 59 -2.21 7.22 -5.65
CA GLN A 59 -1.40 6.75 -6.78
C GLN A 59 -0.28 5.81 -6.33
N ALA A 60 0.27 5.92 -5.13
CA ALA A 60 1.33 5.04 -4.64
C ALA A 60 0.86 3.59 -4.39
N VAL A 61 -0.45 3.35 -4.35
CA VAL A 61 -1.02 2.02 -4.10
C VAL A 61 -0.79 1.11 -5.31
N VAL A 62 -0.16 -0.02 -5.04
CA VAL A 62 0.15 -1.08 -6.01
C VAL A 62 -0.48 -2.43 -5.64
N ASP A 63 -1.24 -2.47 -4.54
CA ASP A 63 -2.01 -3.64 -4.09
C ASP A 63 -2.80 -4.26 -5.24
N GLY A 64 -2.74 -5.59 -5.28
CA GLY A 64 -3.34 -6.43 -6.31
C GLY A 64 -2.76 -7.83 -6.27
N SER A 65 -3.32 -8.73 -7.09
CA SER A 65 -2.78 -10.09 -7.23
C SER A 65 -1.30 -10.04 -7.62
N ASN A 66 -0.46 -10.84 -6.95
CA ASN A 66 1.00 -10.94 -7.19
C ASN A 66 1.80 -9.64 -6.95
N ASP A 67 1.34 -8.75 -6.08
CA ASP A 67 2.07 -7.58 -5.56
C ASP A 67 3.35 -7.87 -4.74
N ASN A 68 3.72 -9.15 -4.58
CA ASN A 68 4.78 -9.63 -3.70
C ASN A 68 4.67 -9.13 -2.23
N GLY A 69 3.45 -8.85 -1.76
CA GLY A 69 3.17 -8.45 -0.39
C GLY A 69 3.39 -6.97 -0.09
N ILE A 70 3.55 -6.13 -1.12
CA ILE A 70 3.67 -4.68 -0.99
C ILE A 70 2.41 -4.03 -1.54
N ASP A 71 1.68 -3.30 -0.69
CA ASP A 71 0.41 -2.68 -1.04
C ASP A 71 0.60 -1.25 -1.56
N ALA A 72 1.67 -0.55 -1.15
CA ALA A 72 2.03 0.76 -1.68
C ALA A 72 3.56 0.97 -1.72
N ILE A 73 4.01 1.70 -2.75
CA ILE A 73 5.40 2.11 -2.95
C ILE A 73 5.42 3.60 -3.23
N TYR A 74 6.10 4.37 -2.38
CA TYR A 74 6.26 5.81 -2.57
C TYR A 74 7.71 6.23 -2.36
N TYR A 75 8.24 7.05 -3.25
CA TYR A 75 9.53 7.68 -3.06
C TYR A 75 9.33 9.14 -2.69
N ASP A 76 9.79 9.53 -1.51
CA ASP A 76 9.84 10.92 -1.09
C ASP A 76 11.19 11.53 -1.54
N PRO A 77 11.19 12.43 -2.54
CA PRO A 77 12.41 13.06 -3.02
C PRO A 77 13.00 14.08 -2.02
N ALA A 78 12.20 14.63 -1.09
CA ALA A 78 12.68 15.63 -0.13
C ALA A 78 13.59 14.99 0.92
N THR A 79 13.26 13.77 1.34
CA THR A 79 14.03 12.99 2.33
C THR A 79 14.89 11.90 1.70
N ALA A 80 14.77 11.68 0.38
CA ALA A 80 15.36 10.55 -0.34
C ALA A 80 15.01 9.20 0.31
N THR A 81 13.76 9.05 0.74
CA THR A 81 13.25 7.86 1.44
C THR A 81 12.28 7.08 0.57
N LEU A 82 12.49 5.77 0.48
CA LEU A 82 11.54 4.85 -0.13
C LEU A 82 10.63 4.28 0.96
N ILE A 83 9.33 4.48 0.82
CA ILE A 83 8.30 4.03 1.76
C ILE A 83 7.61 2.82 1.16
N LEU A 84 7.63 1.71 1.90
CA LEU A 84 6.97 0.47 1.52
C LEU A 84 5.89 0.14 2.54
N VAL A 85 4.65 -0.05 2.09
CA VAL A 85 3.53 -0.33 2.98
C VAL A 85 2.96 -1.70 2.71
N GLN A 86 2.70 -2.45 3.77
CA GLN A 86 1.78 -3.58 3.78
C GLN A 86 0.65 -3.28 4.75
N SER A 87 -0.58 -3.55 4.33
CA SER A 87 -1.80 -3.19 5.04
C SER A 87 -2.84 -4.30 4.97
N LYS A 88 -3.76 -4.31 5.94
CA LYS A 88 -4.91 -5.23 5.93
C LYS A 88 -6.02 -4.63 6.75
N TRP A 89 -7.18 -4.41 6.14
CA TRP A 89 -8.40 -4.11 6.88
C TRP A 89 -8.93 -5.38 7.55
N ASN A 90 -9.33 -5.27 8.81
CA ASN A 90 -9.98 -6.36 9.52
C ASN A 90 -11.24 -5.85 10.23
N ASN A 91 -12.36 -6.53 10.00
CA ASN A 91 -13.63 -6.26 10.68
C ASN A 91 -13.68 -6.84 12.11
N SER A 92 -12.74 -7.73 12.46
CA SER A 92 -12.60 -8.27 13.82
C SER A 92 -11.64 -7.40 14.63
N HIS A 93 -12.09 -6.94 15.80
CA HIS A 93 -11.38 -6.03 16.73
C HIS A 93 -10.13 -6.62 17.43
N GLY A 94 -9.42 -7.56 16.80
CA GLY A 94 -8.22 -8.19 17.36
C GLY A 94 -7.39 -8.99 16.37
N GLY A 95 -7.68 -8.93 15.07
CA GLY A 95 -6.86 -9.63 14.08
C GLY A 95 -5.76 -8.73 13.52
N SER A 96 -4.58 -9.31 13.34
CA SER A 96 -3.42 -8.66 12.73
C SER A 96 -3.18 -9.20 11.33
N ILE A 97 -2.13 -8.69 10.70
CA ILE A 97 -1.48 -9.38 9.59
C ILE A 97 -0.93 -10.71 10.13
N ASP A 98 -1.12 -11.79 9.38
CA ASP A 98 -0.62 -13.11 9.76
C ASP A 98 0.88 -13.24 9.42
N SER A 99 1.53 -14.26 9.96
CA SER A 99 2.95 -14.50 9.74
C SER A 99 3.29 -14.69 8.25
N ALA A 100 2.39 -15.30 7.48
CA ALA A 100 2.54 -15.46 6.04
C ALA A 100 2.57 -14.10 5.31
N GLY A 101 1.67 -13.17 5.66
CA GLY A 101 1.65 -11.82 5.13
C GLY A 101 2.93 -11.04 5.46
N VAL A 102 3.40 -11.12 6.71
CA VAL A 102 4.65 -10.47 7.13
C VAL A 102 5.86 -11.04 6.36
N LEU A 103 5.95 -12.36 6.24
CA LEU A 103 7.03 -13.01 5.49
C LEU A 103 7.00 -12.64 4.00
N LYS A 104 5.81 -12.56 3.40
CA LYS A 104 5.63 -12.11 2.01
C LYS A 104 6.12 -10.67 1.85
N PHE A 105 5.75 -9.75 2.74
CA PHE A 105 6.23 -8.36 2.72
C PHE A 105 7.76 -8.27 2.83
N VAL A 106 8.37 -8.97 3.79
CA VAL A 106 9.84 -8.98 3.96
C VAL A 106 10.52 -9.52 2.70
N GLN A 107 9.97 -10.57 2.09
CA GLN A 107 10.47 -11.12 0.84
C GLN A 107 10.29 -10.12 -0.32
N GLY A 108 9.14 -9.46 -0.42
CA GLY A 108 8.86 -8.41 -1.38
C GLY A 108 9.85 -7.25 -1.30
N ALA A 109 10.10 -6.72 -0.11
CA ALA A 109 11.08 -5.65 0.09
C ALA A 109 12.49 -6.08 -0.36
N ARG A 110 12.90 -7.31 -0.04
CA ARG A 110 14.19 -7.86 -0.51
C ARG A 110 14.26 -7.98 -2.03
N ASP A 111 13.20 -8.48 -2.65
CA ASP A 111 13.11 -8.65 -4.10
C ASP A 111 13.11 -7.29 -4.81
N LEU A 112 12.49 -6.27 -4.22
CA LEU A 112 12.48 -4.90 -4.74
C LEU A 112 13.89 -4.31 -4.74
N ILE A 113 14.59 -4.38 -3.60
CA ILE A 113 15.98 -3.91 -3.47
C ILE A 113 16.92 -4.70 -4.38
N SER A 114 16.66 -5.99 -4.57
CA SER A 114 17.41 -6.86 -5.49
C SER A 114 16.99 -6.68 -6.96
N GLN A 115 16.10 -5.74 -7.26
CA GLN A 115 15.63 -5.40 -8.60
C GLN A 115 15.01 -6.58 -9.38
N LYS A 116 14.33 -7.51 -8.69
CA LYS A 116 13.66 -8.66 -9.32
C LYS A 116 12.27 -8.28 -9.86
N LYS A 117 12.24 -7.43 -10.90
CA LYS A 117 11.03 -6.88 -11.53
C LYS A 117 9.95 -7.93 -11.79
N GLU A 118 10.36 -9.10 -12.28
CA GLU A 118 9.49 -10.20 -12.69
C GLU A 118 8.68 -10.83 -11.55
N ARG A 119 9.01 -10.51 -10.29
CA ARG A 119 8.31 -11.01 -9.09
C ARG A 119 7.08 -10.17 -8.71
N PHE A 120 6.87 -9.03 -9.37
CA PHE A 120 5.81 -8.09 -9.02
C PHE A 120 4.70 -8.05 -10.07
N ASN A 121 3.54 -7.53 -9.68
CA ASN A 121 2.38 -7.35 -10.55
C ASN A 121 2.59 -6.25 -11.59
N GLU A 122 1.64 -6.14 -12.53
CA GLU A 122 1.67 -5.13 -13.61
C GLU A 122 1.74 -3.70 -13.05
N LYS A 123 1.02 -3.38 -11.97
CA LYS A 123 1.03 -2.05 -11.34
C LYS A 123 2.43 -1.59 -10.91
N VAL A 124 3.22 -2.50 -10.32
CA VAL A 124 4.61 -2.22 -9.96
C VAL A 124 5.50 -2.18 -11.20
N GLN A 125 5.31 -3.12 -12.13
CA GLN A 125 6.13 -3.22 -13.33
C GLN A 125 5.99 -2.01 -14.28
N ASP A 126 4.78 -1.43 -14.37
CA ASP A 126 4.49 -0.23 -15.16
C ASP A 126 5.22 1.01 -14.61
N ARG A 127 5.52 1.01 -13.31
CA ARG A 127 6.21 2.08 -12.59
C ARG A 127 7.69 1.78 -12.35
N TRP A 128 8.17 0.66 -12.88
CA TRP A 128 9.49 0.14 -12.55
C TRP A 128 10.62 1.14 -12.83
N ALA A 129 10.55 1.88 -13.94
CA ALA A 129 11.57 2.88 -14.26
C ALA A 129 11.69 3.96 -13.18
N THR A 130 10.58 4.40 -12.60
CA THR A 130 10.56 5.37 -11.50
C THR A 130 11.07 4.76 -10.20
N ILE A 131 10.71 3.50 -9.93
CA ILE A 131 11.15 2.76 -8.73
C ILE A 131 12.67 2.51 -8.80
N GLU A 132 13.18 2.10 -9.94
CA GLU A 132 14.61 1.85 -10.18
C GLU A 132 15.44 3.14 -10.02
N ASP A 133 14.95 4.25 -10.58
CA ASP A 133 15.55 5.57 -10.40
C ASP A 133 15.54 6.01 -8.92
N ALA A 134 14.43 5.76 -8.20
CA ALA A 134 14.34 6.01 -6.77
C ALA A 134 15.33 5.15 -5.96
N LEU A 135 15.46 3.86 -6.27
CA LEU A 135 16.44 2.95 -5.63
C LEU A 135 17.89 3.40 -5.86
N GLY A 136 18.19 4.08 -6.96
CA GLY A 136 19.52 4.67 -7.20
C GLY A 136 19.82 5.92 -6.37
N ARG A 137 18.79 6.56 -5.79
CA ARG A 137 18.89 7.83 -5.04
C ARG A 137 18.55 7.71 -3.56
N VAL A 138 17.99 6.58 -3.16
CA VAL A 138 17.46 6.35 -1.81
C VAL A 138 18.60 6.31 -0.78
N ASN A 139 18.41 7.03 0.33
CA ASN A 139 19.30 6.99 1.49
C ASN A 139 18.72 6.13 2.63
N SER A 140 17.39 5.94 2.65
CA SER A 140 16.69 5.13 3.66
C SER A 140 15.42 4.46 3.10
N VAL A 141 15.11 3.28 3.63
CA VAL A 141 13.84 2.57 3.37
C VAL A 141 13.06 2.48 4.67
N VAL A 142 11.77 2.84 4.63
CA VAL A 142 10.86 2.87 5.79
C VAL A 142 9.61 2.03 5.51
#